data_AF-A0A520QSD4-F1
#
_entry.id   AF-A0A520QSD4-F1
#
_cell.length_a   1.000
_cell.length_b   1.000
_cell.length_c   1.000
_cell.angle_alpha   90.00
_cell.angle_beta   90.00
_cell.angle_gamma   90.00
#
_symmetry.space_group_name_H-M   'P 1'
#
loop_
_entity.id
_entity.type
_entity.pdbx_description
1 polymer ?
#
loop_
_entity_poly.entity_id
_entity_poly.type
_entity_poly.pdbx_seq_one_letter_code
_entity_poly.pdbx_strand_id
1 'polypeptide(L)'
;MYRSLPALIALFACACTVGTPATIPGRDGGGSDGGNAFCPDADGDTICDADEGAGDADGDGIPNAMDEDSDGDGVPDRTEAGDSDPSTPPPDSDGDGVPDHLDADWPNLMRDAGPPPVMDSGVDSGVDSGMIVMSVCPPEARVDDGCVAAVNEGTASLCDGADDDCDGMVDEGCACAPGSVQRCFGGPPGRRDVGACTDGTQTCTEFGWGPCEGGIAPSGEACDDLDNDCNGCTDEVTGCVPVGSCPAPGDPRVPDATPFSAYRLDGEMFYSGADAVSWRWEVEGTPCDRMFQAIPGSTATSENGQLSYRLRNGSSRNATLETTLSGDYTVTLTVTRSDGTEFTCTWIVHVRGPGLRVELCWDQTGPTAGFGGTVDLDLHLGRQGRTTAWFGDEDCHYANCDDFAGGFGGARPDWGYPNTPAAMCVLPPGSFGACYNPRLDIDNVVETSSYVPENINVDVPNEGDAFRVMVNYYSGSSATYPLVNIYCGGEIAATFGAAPDQVAGFMSSETGEMGLMWRVADVVTRVAGGVTTCDITALHPAGMTTGHDLRTGDTSY
;
A
#
# COMPACT_ATOMS: atom_id res chain seq x y z
N MET A 1 -26.22 48.90 -37.05
CA MET A 1 -26.04 48.15 -38.31
C MET A 1 -24.89 47.18 -38.05
N TYR A 2 -24.94 45.85 -38.18
CA TYR A 2 -25.92 44.85 -38.60
C TYR A 2 -25.45 43.55 -37.87
N ARG A 3 -26.29 42.96 -37.03
CA ARG A 3 -27.02 41.67 -37.20
C ARG A 3 -26.22 40.38 -36.99
N SER A 4 -26.71 39.64 -35.99
CA SER A 4 -26.54 38.23 -35.67
C SER A 4 -27.45 37.32 -36.52
N LEU A 5 -27.02 36.08 -36.77
CA LEU A 5 -27.86 34.93 -37.17
C LEU A 5 -27.22 33.59 -36.69
N PRO A 6 -28.02 32.55 -36.33
CA PRO A 6 -27.57 31.34 -35.62
C PRO A 6 -27.52 30.06 -36.48
N ALA A 7 -26.88 29.01 -35.95
CA ALA A 7 -26.79 27.66 -36.51
C ALA A 7 -27.98 26.77 -36.10
N LEU A 8 -28.40 25.89 -37.01
CA LEU A 8 -29.57 25.01 -36.92
C LEU A 8 -29.13 23.55 -36.71
N ILE A 9 -29.79 22.85 -35.80
CA ILE A 9 -29.67 21.41 -35.46
C ILE A 9 -30.46 20.56 -36.47
N ALA A 10 -29.95 19.37 -36.83
CA ALA A 10 -30.71 18.36 -37.57
C ALA A 10 -30.52 16.96 -36.94
N LEU A 11 -31.63 16.38 -36.48
CA LEU A 11 -31.81 14.98 -36.07
C LEU A 11 -31.87 14.06 -37.31
N PHE A 12 -31.35 12.84 -37.21
CA PHE A 12 -31.61 11.75 -38.16
C PHE A 12 -31.96 10.47 -37.40
N ALA A 13 -33.18 9.96 -37.64
CA ALA A 13 -33.64 8.63 -37.24
C ALA A 13 -33.52 7.69 -38.45
N CYS A 14 -33.10 6.44 -38.23
CA CYS A 14 -32.99 5.41 -39.27
C CYS A 14 -33.93 4.24 -38.97
N ALA A 15 -34.66 3.78 -39.99
CA ALA A 15 -35.59 2.67 -39.94
C ALA A 15 -35.08 1.51 -40.83
N CYS A 16 -35.17 0.28 -40.32
CA CYS A 16 -34.74 -0.96 -40.98
C CYS A 16 -35.79 -1.51 -41.96
N THR A 17 -35.34 -2.14 -43.05
CA THR A 17 -36.17 -3.01 -43.91
C THR A 17 -35.43 -4.30 -44.26
N VAL A 18 -36.20 -5.39 -44.36
CA VAL A 18 -35.78 -6.81 -44.40
C VAL A 18 -35.60 -7.31 -45.84
N GLY A 19 -34.64 -8.21 -46.08
CA GLY A 19 -34.48 -8.94 -47.35
C GLY A 19 -34.05 -10.40 -47.16
N THR A 20 -34.81 -11.34 -47.76
CA THR A 20 -34.70 -12.81 -47.72
C THR A 20 -33.73 -13.43 -48.76
N PRO A 21 -33.38 -14.74 -48.68
CA PRO A 21 -32.04 -15.27 -48.98
C PRO A 21 -31.90 -16.04 -50.32
N ALA A 22 -30.66 -16.37 -50.68
CA ALA A 22 -30.31 -17.24 -51.82
C ALA A 22 -29.54 -18.49 -51.38
N THR A 23 -29.94 -19.65 -51.92
CA THR A 23 -29.40 -21.00 -51.71
C THR A 23 -28.24 -21.36 -52.64
N ILE A 24 -27.28 -22.19 -52.20
CA ILE A 24 -26.30 -22.94 -53.04
C ILE A 24 -26.15 -24.40 -52.53
N PRO A 25 -25.89 -25.40 -53.42
CA PRO A 25 -26.04 -26.85 -53.19
C PRO A 25 -24.74 -27.59 -52.81
N GLY A 26 -24.87 -28.85 -52.35
CA GLY A 26 -23.79 -29.60 -51.68
C GLY A 26 -22.99 -30.67 -52.46
N ARG A 27 -22.32 -31.52 -51.65
CA ARG A 27 -21.52 -32.75 -51.92
C ARG A 27 -20.02 -32.47 -52.24
N ASP A 28 -18.97 -33.18 -51.79
CA ASP A 28 -18.76 -34.54 -51.28
C ASP A 28 -17.48 -34.64 -50.37
N GLY A 29 -17.43 -35.60 -49.43
CA GLY A 29 -16.22 -36.41 -49.18
C GLY A 29 -15.24 -36.03 -48.05
N GLY A 30 -15.45 -36.60 -46.86
CA GLY A 30 -14.44 -37.25 -46.00
C GLY A 30 -13.16 -36.49 -45.62
N GLY A 31 -13.19 -35.79 -44.48
CA GLY A 31 -12.04 -35.30 -43.73
C GLY A 31 -12.55 -34.70 -42.42
N SER A 32 -12.04 -35.19 -41.30
CA SER A 32 -12.42 -34.81 -39.93
C SER A 32 -11.89 -33.43 -39.57
N ASP A 33 -12.78 -32.44 -39.46
CA ASP A 33 -12.61 -31.20 -38.69
C ASP A 33 -14.00 -30.81 -38.15
N GLY A 34 -14.10 -30.57 -36.85
CA GLY A 34 -15.34 -30.20 -36.16
C GLY A 34 -15.82 -28.83 -36.65
N GLY A 35 -16.98 -28.79 -37.29
CA GLY A 35 -17.56 -27.55 -37.82
C GLY A 35 -18.39 -26.83 -36.77
N ASN A 36 -18.08 -25.54 -36.56
CA ASN A 36 -18.85 -24.55 -35.81
C ASN A 36 -20.36 -24.78 -35.96
N ALA A 37 -21.01 -25.06 -34.84
CA ALA A 37 -22.38 -24.64 -34.64
C ALA A 37 -22.38 -23.11 -34.72
N PHE A 38 -23.22 -22.56 -35.59
CA PHE A 38 -23.52 -21.14 -35.55
C PHE A 38 -24.38 -20.91 -34.30
N CYS A 39 -23.77 -20.35 -33.25
CA CYS A 39 -24.48 -19.83 -32.08
C CYS A 39 -24.99 -18.43 -32.39
N PRO A 40 -26.31 -18.20 -32.38
CA PRO A 40 -26.87 -16.87 -32.17
C PRO A 40 -26.42 -16.35 -30.80
N ASP A 41 -26.15 -15.04 -30.78
CA ASP A 41 -25.73 -14.22 -29.65
C ASP A 41 -26.48 -12.89 -29.88
N ALA A 42 -27.48 -12.61 -29.05
CA ALA A 42 -28.52 -11.62 -29.34
C ALA A 42 -28.22 -10.20 -28.82
N ASP A 43 -27.50 -10.06 -27.71
CA ASP A 43 -26.99 -8.79 -27.15
C ASP A 43 -25.51 -8.54 -27.52
N GLY A 44 -24.77 -9.53 -28.00
CA GLY A 44 -23.39 -9.39 -28.46
C GLY A 44 -22.38 -9.40 -27.33
N ASP A 45 -22.70 -10.07 -26.23
CA ASP A 45 -21.85 -10.21 -25.05
C ASP A 45 -20.79 -11.32 -25.21
N THR A 46 -20.89 -12.15 -26.26
CA THR A 46 -20.03 -13.31 -26.58
C THR A 46 -20.34 -14.61 -25.85
N ILE A 47 -21.48 -14.69 -25.18
CA ILE A 47 -22.14 -15.93 -24.76
C ILE A 47 -23.21 -16.26 -25.83
N CYS A 48 -23.70 -17.50 -25.87
CA CYS A 48 -24.74 -17.86 -26.84
C CYS A 48 -26.12 -17.99 -26.22
N ASP A 49 -27.16 -17.62 -26.98
CA ASP A 49 -28.57 -17.69 -26.57
C ASP A 49 -28.96 -19.09 -26.01
N ALA A 50 -28.25 -20.13 -26.44
CA ALA A 50 -28.51 -21.51 -26.02
C ALA A 50 -27.91 -21.85 -24.64
N ASP A 51 -26.79 -21.21 -24.27
CA ASP A 51 -26.09 -21.40 -23.00
C ASP A 51 -26.63 -20.45 -21.91
N GLU A 52 -27.07 -19.23 -22.28
CA GLU A 52 -27.74 -18.27 -21.39
C GLU A 52 -29.15 -18.72 -21.00
N GLY A 53 -29.80 -19.45 -21.92
CA GLY A 53 -31.14 -19.97 -21.73
C GLY A 53 -32.24 -18.91 -21.84
N ALA A 54 -33.44 -19.26 -21.36
CA ALA A 54 -34.62 -18.38 -21.39
C ALA A 54 -34.97 -17.84 -19.99
N GLY A 55 -33.98 -17.79 -19.11
CA GLY A 55 -34.09 -17.30 -17.73
C GLY A 55 -34.15 -15.77 -17.65
N ASP A 56 -34.20 -15.29 -16.41
CA ASP A 56 -34.20 -13.89 -15.97
C ASP A 56 -33.65 -13.99 -14.54
N ALA A 57 -32.32 -13.99 -14.39
CA ALA A 57 -31.65 -14.42 -13.16
C ALA A 57 -31.72 -13.34 -12.06
N ASP A 58 -31.61 -12.06 -12.40
CA ASP A 58 -31.75 -10.93 -11.48
C ASP A 58 -33.22 -10.48 -11.26
N GLY A 59 -34.12 -10.85 -12.17
CA GLY A 59 -35.55 -10.57 -12.09
C GLY A 59 -35.95 -9.16 -12.56
N ASP A 60 -35.13 -8.48 -13.36
CA ASP A 60 -35.41 -7.13 -13.87
C ASP A 60 -36.45 -7.10 -15.02
N GLY A 61 -36.70 -8.26 -15.63
CA GLY A 61 -37.66 -8.46 -16.72
C GLY A 61 -37.06 -8.47 -18.13
N ILE A 62 -35.73 -8.41 -18.26
CA ILE A 62 -34.96 -8.70 -19.46
C ILE A 62 -34.53 -10.18 -19.39
N PRO A 63 -34.77 -10.99 -20.43
CA PRO A 63 -34.26 -12.37 -20.43
C PRO A 63 -32.74 -12.37 -20.54
N ASN A 64 -32.04 -13.29 -19.86
CA ASN A 64 -30.58 -13.40 -19.85
C ASN A 64 -29.94 -13.22 -21.24
N ALA A 65 -30.46 -13.92 -22.26
CA ALA A 65 -29.99 -13.80 -23.67
C ALA A 65 -30.27 -12.46 -24.37
N MET A 66 -30.66 -11.42 -23.63
CA MET A 66 -30.81 -10.04 -24.10
C MET A 66 -30.37 -9.04 -23.02
N ASP A 67 -29.78 -9.52 -21.92
CA ASP A 67 -29.31 -8.72 -20.80
C ASP A 67 -27.81 -8.45 -20.95
N GLU A 68 -27.34 -7.30 -20.49
CA GLU A 68 -25.89 -6.99 -20.54
C GLU A 68 -25.18 -7.35 -19.22
N ASP A 69 -25.96 -7.72 -18.19
CA ASP A 69 -25.55 -8.05 -16.80
C ASP A 69 -26.66 -8.95 -16.20
N SER A 70 -26.64 -10.24 -16.51
CA SER A 70 -27.76 -11.17 -16.33
C SER A 70 -28.10 -11.49 -14.87
N ASP A 71 -27.15 -11.35 -13.95
CA ASP A 71 -27.34 -11.58 -12.51
C ASP A 71 -27.32 -10.31 -11.65
N GLY A 72 -27.01 -9.16 -12.24
CA GLY A 72 -27.15 -7.83 -11.66
C GLY A 72 -26.08 -7.53 -10.59
N ASP A 73 -24.93 -8.20 -10.64
CA ASP A 73 -23.82 -8.01 -9.70
C ASP A 73 -22.96 -6.77 -10.04
N GLY A 74 -23.16 -6.20 -11.25
CA GLY A 74 -22.47 -5.03 -11.75
C GLY A 74 -21.24 -5.33 -12.61
N VAL A 75 -20.96 -6.60 -12.90
CA VAL A 75 -20.02 -7.07 -13.91
C VAL A 75 -20.80 -7.43 -15.18
N PRO A 76 -20.41 -6.92 -16.37
CA PRO A 76 -21.16 -7.24 -17.57
C PRO A 76 -20.84 -8.66 -18.08
N ASP A 77 -21.85 -9.40 -18.53
CA ASP A 77 -21.79 -10.81 -19.00
C ASP A 77 -20.63 -11.05 -19.99
N ARG A 78 -20.32 -10.06 -20.81
CA ARG A 78 -19.19 -10.11 -21.75
C ARG A 78 -17.82 -10.29 -21.14
N THR A 79 -17.69 -9.91 -19.88
CA THR A 79 -16.47 -10.00 -19.07
C THR A 79 -16.40 -11.39 -18.45
N GLU A 80 -17.55 -11.91 -18.03
CA GLU A 80 -17.75 -13.26 -17.51
C GLU A 80 -17.69 -14.34 -18.57
N ALA A 81 -17.94 -14.01 -19.84
CA ALA A 81 -17.77 -14.93 -20.97
C ALA A 81 -16.35 -15.53 -21.06
N GLY A 82 -15.35 -14.86 -20.48
CA GLY A 82 -13.97 -15.34 -20.37
C GLY A 82 -13.17 -15.34 -21.68
N ASP A 83 -13.82 -15.27 -22.84
CA ASP A 83 -13.19 -15.08 -24.14
C ASP A 83 -14.03 -14.25 -25.13
N SER A 84 -13.99 -14.58 -26.42
CA SER A 84 -14.71 -13.84 -27.48
C SER A 84 -15.28 -14.78 -28.55
N ASP A 85 -15.33 -16.07 -28.23
CA ASP A 85 -15.86 -17.13 -29.08
C ASP A 85 -17.19 -17.61 -28.48
N PRO A 86 -18.35 -17.24 -29.05
CA PRO A 86 -19.66 -17.66 -28.55
C PRO A 86 -19.94 -19.16 -28.64
N SER A 87 -18.98 -19.95 -29.14
CA SER A 87 -19.07 -21.41 -29.14
C SER A 87 -18.32 -22.06 -27.99
N THR A 88 -17.64 -21.27 -27.15
CA THR A 88 -17.05 -21.72 -25.90
C THR A 88 -18.15 -21.77 -24.83
N PRO A 89 -18.31 -22.90 -24.10
CA PRO A 89 -19.23 -22.93 -22.97
C PRO A 89 -18.84 -21.87 -21.94
N PRO A 90 -19.82 -21.20 -21.30
CA PRO A 90 -19.57 -20.25 -20.22
C PRO A 90 -18.65 -20.83 -19.15
N PRO A 91 -17.68 -20.05 -18.63
CA PRO A 91 -16.90 -20.47 -17.48
C PRO A 91 -17.80 -20.59 -16.24
N ASP A 92 -17.39 -21.48 -15.35
CA ASP A 92 -17.95 -21.71 -14.02
C ASP A 92 -16.69 -21.82 -13.13
N SER A 93 -16.29 -20.67 -12.60
CA SER A 93 -14.99 -20.44 -11.99
C SER A 93 -14.87 -21.08 -10.61
N ASP A 94 -15.98 -21.21 -9.89
CA ASP A 94 -16.02 -21.79 -8.55
C ASP A 94 -16.48 -23.26 -8.55
N GLY A 95 -17.09 -23.73 -9.64
CA GLY A 95 -17.47 -25.11 -9.89
C GLY A 95 -18.75 -25.54 -9.19
N ASP A 96 -19.61 -24.61 -8.78
CA ASP A 96 -20.88 -24.89 -8.11
C ASP A 96 -22.00 -25.32 -9.08
N GLY A 97 -21.77 -25.12 -10.39
CA GLY A 97 -22.68 -25.48 -11.48
C GLY A 97 -23.54 -24.33 -12.00
N VAL A 98 -23.36 -23.11 -11.47
CA VAL A 98 -23.87 -21.85 -12.01
C VAL A 98 -22.74 -21.19 -12.83
N PRO A 99 -22.96 -20.90 -14.12
CA PRO A 99 -21.97 -20.15 -14.91
C PRO A 99 -21.71 -18.75 -14.36
N ASP A 100 -20.50 -18.23 -14.57
CA ASP A 100 -20.04 -16.93 -14.02
C ASP A 100 -21.03 -15.78 -14.32
N HIS A 101 -21.54 -15.64 -15.55
CA HIS A 101 -22.54 -14.62 -15.95
C HIS A 101 -23.94 -14.77 -15.32
N LEU A 102 -24.18 -15.84 -14.54
CA LEU A 102 -25.45 -16.08 -13.83
C LEU A 102 -25.21 -16.23 -12.32
N ASP A 103 -23.98 -16.00 -11.87
CA ASP A 103 -23.51 -16.18 -10.52
C ASP A 103 -23.15 -14.82 -9.92
N ALA A 104 -24.13 -14.23 -9.22
CA ALA A 104 -23.96 -12.92 -8.57
C ALA A 104 -22.87 -12.89 -7.46
N ASP A 105 -22.30 -14.05 -7.11
CA ASP A 105 -21.17 -14.16 -6.19
C ASP A 105 -19.82 -14.18 -6.95
N TRP A 106 -19.77 -14.31 -8.28
CA TRP A 106 -18.56 -14.10 -9.08
C TRP A 106 -18.19 -12.59 -9.11
N PRO A 107 -16.90 -12.19 -9.25
CA PRO A 107 -15.66 -12.97 -9.09
C PRO A 107 -15.32 -13.26 -7.62
N ASN A 108 -16.21 -12.95 -6.68
CA ASN A 108 -16.00 -13.08 -5.25
C ASN A 108 -16.31 -14.51 -4.75
N LEU A 109 -15.42 -15.47 -5.07
CA LEU A 109 -15.49 -16.94 -4.83
C LEU A 109 -15.81 -17.42 -3.38
N MET A 110 -16.87 -16.94 -2.76
CA MET A 110 -17.31 -17.27 -1.42
C MET A 110 -18.72 -17.89 -1.48
N ARG A 111 -18.76 -19.21 -1.75
CA ARG A 111 -19.68 -20.23 -1.18
C ARG A 111 -20.82 -20.70 -2.11
N ASP A 112 -20.75 -21.91 -2.70
CA ASP A 112 -21.46 -23.07 -2.11
C ASP A 112 -21.04 -24.45 -2.68
N ALA A 113 -20.39 -25.28 -1.85
CA ALA A 113 -20.45 -26.74 -2.00
C ALA A 113 -21.56 -27.30 -1.08
N GLY A 114 -22.82 -27.28 -1.53
CA GLY A 114 -23.98 -27.79 -0.78
C GLY A 114 -25.11 -28.38 -1.66
N PRO A 115 -25.73 -29.53 -1.30
CA PRO A 115 -26.63 -30.31 -2.18
C PRO A 115 -28.06 -29.70 -2.31
N PRO A 116 -28.86 -30.11 -3.33
CA PRO A 116 -30.03 -29.35 -3.82
C PRO A 116 -31.20 -29.29 -2.84
N PRO A 117 -32.15 -28.34 -3.02
CA PRO A 117 -33.17 -28.02 -2.02
C PRO A 117 -34.17 -29.16 -1.84
N VAL A 118 -34.27 -29.63 -0.59
CA VAL A 118 -35.45 -30.35 -0.10
C VAL A 118 -36.58 -29.34 0.10
N MET A 119 -37.65 -29.49 -0.68
CA MET A 119 -38.92 -28.86 -0.37
C MET A 119 -39.43 -29.38 0.98
N ASP A 120 -39.52 -28.51 1.99
CA ASP A 120 -40.40 -28.75 3.13
C ASP A 120 -41.58 -27.79 3.12
N SER A 121 -42.75 -28.39 2.93
CA SER A 121 -44.06 -27.80 3.13
C SER A 121 -44.36 -27.71 4.62
N GLY A 122 -44.23 -26.52 5.22
CA GLY A 122 -44.49 -26.35 6.66
C GLY A 122 -44.93 -24.94 7.03
N VAL A 123 -46.24 -24.76 7.12
CA VAL A 123 -46.95 -23.58 7.62
C VAL A 123 -46.54 -23.23 9.07
N ASP A 124 -46.17 -21.98 9.35
CA ASP A 124 -46.69 -21.27 10.52
C ASP A 124 -46.99 -19.80 10.20
N SER A 125 -48.09 -19.37 10.78
CA SER A 125 -48.88 -18.19 10.53
C SER A 125 -48.58 -17.08 11.53
N GLY A 126 -48.20 -15.91 11.01
CA GLY A 126 -48.69 -14.59 11.45
C GLY A 126 -48.31 -14.05 12.83
N VAL A 127 -47.50 -12.99 12.83
CA VAL A 127 -47.62 -11.75 13.63
C VAL A 127 -46.91 -10.66 12.84
N ASP A 128 -47.62 -9.77 12.16
CA ASP A 128 -48.04 -8.42 12.59
C ASP A 128 -46.89 -7.45 12.92
N SER A 129 -46.67 -6.54 11.98
CA SER A 129 -46.21 -5.15 12.09
C SER A 129 -44.95 -4.82 12.91
N GLY A 130 -43.90 -4.45 12.16
CA GLY A 130 -43.03 -3.32 12.52
C GLY A 130 -42.08 -3.56 13.69
N MET A 131 -41.11 -4.45 13.50
CA MET A 131 -39.88 -4.45 14.28
C MET A 131 -38.74 -4.34 13.28
N ILE A 132 -38.03 -3.21 13.32
CA ILE A 132 -36.69 -3.11 12.72
C ILE A 132 -35.89 -4.18 13.45
N VAL A 133 -35.60 -5.28 12.77
CA VAL A 133 -34.66 -6.27 13.29
C VAL A 133 -33.32 -5.57 13.34
N MET A 134 -32.92 -5.22 14.55
CA MET A 134 -31.55 -4.92 14.92
C MET A 134 -30.70 -6.03 14.31
N SER A 135 -29.68 -5.68 13.53
CA SER A 135 -28.66 -6.62 13.06
C SER A 135 -27.90 -7.13 14.29
N VAL A 136 -28.52 -8.06 15.02
CA VAL A 136 -27.82 -8.85 16.01
C VAL A 136 -26.97 -9.79 15.19
N CYS A 137 -25.67 -9.52 15.15
CA CYS A 137 -24.64 -10.39 14.59
C CYS A 137 -25.03 -11.87 14.86
N PRO A 138 -25.29 -12.67 13.80
CA PRO A 138 -25.65 -14.07 13.98
C PRO A 138 -24.61 -14.75 14.88
N PRO A 139 -24.99 -15.69 15.74
CA PRO A 139 -24.04 -16.41 16.59
C PRO A 139 -22.99 -17.20 15.78
N GLU A 140 -23.20 -17.37 14.47
CA GLU A 140 -22.27 -18.00 13.51
C GLU A 140 -21.35 -17.00 12.80
N ALA A 141 -21.63 -15.68 12.86
CA ALA A 141 -20.84 -14.63 12.20
C ALA A 141 -19.63 -14.17 13.03
N ARG A 142 -19.37 -14.80 14.18
CA ARG A 142 -18.19 -14.53 14.98
C ARG A 142 -17.01 -15.25 14.34
N VAL A 143 -16.07 -14.48 13.83
CA VAL A 143 -14.73 -14.97 13.56
C VAL A 143 -14.20 -15.62 14.85
N ASP A 144 -13.80 -16.89 14.76
CA ASP A 144 -13.12 -17.53 15.88
C ASP A 144 -11.83 -16.75 16.10
N ASP A 145 -11.70 -16.14 17.29
CA ASP A 145 -10.52 -15.33 17.63
C ASP A 145 -9.22 -16.12 17.36
N GLY A 146 -9.29 -17.46 17.30
CA GLY A 146 -8.16 -18.34 16.99
C GLY A 146 -7.14 -18.40 18.11
N CYS A 147 -7.09 -17.34 18.92
CA CYS A 147 -6.33 -17.20 20.14
C CYS A 147 -7.17 -17.64 21.34
N VAL A 148 -7.23 -18.94 21.57
CA VAL A 148 -7.60 -19.44 22.90
C VAL A 148 -6.32 -19.48 23.73
N ALA A 149 -6.19 -18.51 24.64
CA ALA A 149 -5.16 -18.48 25.69
C ALA A 149 -5.29 -19.69 26.65
N ALA A 150 -5.00 -20.87 26.13
CA ALA A 150 -5.07 -22.14 26.84
C ALA A 150 -3.77 -22.34 27.60
N VAL A 151 -3.69 -21.69 28.76
CA VAL A 151 -2.95 -22.11 29.96
C VAL A 151 -1.66 -22.91 29.72
N ASN A 152 -0.52 -22.19 29.73
CA ASN A 152 0.86 -22.68 29.88
C ASN A 152 1.35 -23.69 28.81
N GLU A 153 2.08 -23.22 27.80
CA GLU A 153 3.56 -23.24 27.75
C GLU A 153 4.00 -22.17 26.75
N GLY A 154 4.46 -21.03 27.27
CA GLY A 154 4.87 -19.88 26.45
C GLY A 154 5.99 -20.22 25.49
N THR A 155 5.73 -19.93 24.22
CA THR A 155 6.63 -19.52 23.13
C THR A 155 5.73 -19.49 21.90
N ALA A 156 5.51 -18.32 21.31
CA ALA A 156 5.09 -18.21 19.92
C ALA A 156 6.04 -19.08 19.07
N SER A 157 5.52 -20.20 18.55
CA SER A 157 6.33 -21.25 17.89
C SER A 157 6.02 -21.36 16.41
N LEU A 158 4.99 -20.69 15.90
CA LEU A 158 4.61 -20.76 14.49
C LEU A 158 5.41 -19.76 13.64
N CYS A 159 5.98 -18.70 14.24
CA CYS A 159 6.79 -17.70 13.55
C CYS A 159 6.09 -17.19 12.27
N ASP A 160 4.80 -16.87 12.39
CA ASP A 160 3.89 -16.61 11.28
C ASP A 160 3.43 -15.15 11.21
N GLY A 161 3.99 -14.29 12.07
CA GLY A 161 3.64 -12.89 12.19
C GLY A 161 2.37 -12.64 13.01
N ALA A 162 1.85 -13.63 13.73
CA ALA A 162 0.70 -13.44 14.62
C ALA A 162 1.09 -13.55 16.11
N ASP A 163 0.35 -12.84 16.96
CA ASP A 163 0.46 -12.99 18.42
C ASP A 163 -0.29 -14.27 18.85
N ASP A 164 0.39 -15.41 18.72
CA ASP A 164 -0.17 -16.74 18.99
C ASP A 164 -0.52 -16.99 20.46
N ASP A 165 0.18 -16.33 21.39
CA ASP A 165 -0.02 -16.50 22.83
C ASP A 165 -0.76 -15.32 23.51
N CYS A 166 -1.15 -14.32 22.71
CA CYS A 166 -1.93 -13.15 23.08
C CYS A 166 -1.30 -12.35 24.23
N ASP A 167 0.02 -12.26 24.27
CA ASP A 167 0.75 -11.49 25.28
C ASP A 167 1.01 -10.03 24.88
N GLY A 168 0.61 -9.67 23.65
CA GLY A 168 0.77 -8.35 23.05
C GLY A 168 2.12 -8.15 22.35
N MET A 169 2.96 -9.17 22.33
CA MET A 169 4.14 -9.24 21.48
C MET A 169 3.83 -10.19 20.30
N VAL A 170 4.61 -10.12 19.22
CA VAL A 170 4.48 -11.06 18.10
C VAL A 170 5.78 -11.86 17.95
N ASP A 171 5.67 -13.19 17.81
CA ASP A 171 6.77 -14.10 17.51
C ASP A 171 7.96 -14.07 18.52
N GLU A 172 7.67 -14.05 19.83
CA GLU A 172 8.66 -14.00 20.91
C GLU A 172 9.52 -15.28 20.92
N GLY A 173 10.82 -15.11 20.65
CA GLY A 173 11.77 -16.23 20.65
C GLY A 173 11.93 -16.93 19.30
N CYS A 174 11.26 -16.45 18.25
CA CYS A 174 11.60 -16.78 16.88
C CYS A 174 12.97 -16.19 16.51
N ALA A 175 13.83 -17.01 15.92
CA ALA A 175 15.12 -16.54 15.44
C ALA A 175 14.94 -15.76 14.13
N CYS A 176 15.35 -14.50 14.12
CA CYS A 176 15.33 -13.64 12.95
C CYS A 176 16.72 -13.05 12.66
N ALA A 177 16.93 -12.59 11.43
CA ALA A 177 18.15 -11.88 11.07
C ALA A 177 17.97 -10.38 11.34
N PRO A 178 18.91 -9.70 12.03
CA PRO A 178 18.81 -8.27 12.27
C PRO A 178 18.53 -7.49 10.97
N GLY A 179 17.53 -6.64 11.04
CA GLY A 179 16.98 -5.83 9.97
C GLY A 179 16.07 -6.52 8.97
N SER A 180 15.81 -7.82 9.14
CA SER A 180 14.65 -8.44 8.50
C SER A 180 13.37 -7.78 8.99
N VAL A 181 12.42 -7.62 8.08
CA VAL A 181 11.07 -7.16 8.36
C VAL A 181 10.10 -8.28 8.05
N GLN A 182 9.02 -8.36 8.81
CA GLN A 182 7.89 -9.22 8.49
C GLN A 182 6.59 -8.49 8.75
N ARG A 183 5.52 -8.96 8.12
CA ARG A 183 4.17 -8.55 8.49
C ARG A 183 3.89 -9.01 9.92
N CYS A 184 3.07 -8.27 10.62
CA CYS A 184 2.64 -8.61 11.96
C CYS A 184 1.19 -8.20 12.18
N PHE A 185 0.52 -8.82 13.14
CA PHE A 185 -0.83 -8.42 13.52
C PHE A 185 -0.93 -8.20 15.04
N GLY A 186 -1.37 -7.01 15.45
CA GLY A 186 -1.45 -6.59 16.87
C GLY A 186 -2.69 -7.09 17.62
N GLY A 187 -3.29 -8.21 17.17
CA GLY A 187 -4.50 -8.79 17.75
C GLY A 187 -4.55 -10.31 17.55
N PRO A 188 -5.64 -10.98 17.98
CA PRO A 188 -5.78 -12.42 17.84
C PRO A 188 -5.66 -12.86 16.37
N PRO A 189 -4.96 -13.97 16.05
CA PRO A 189 -4.68 -14.37 14.67
C PRO A 189 -5.93 -14.54 13.81
N GLY A 190 -7.06 -14.93 14.41
CA GLY A 190 -8.32 -15.08 13.69
C GLY A 190 -8.89 -13.77 13.14
N ARG A 191 -8.56 -12.62 13.73
CA ARG A 191 -9.10 -11.30 13.36
C ARG A 191 -8.28 -10.56 12.31
N ARG A 192 -7.18 -11.16 11.85
CA ARG A 192 -6.31 -10.59 10.84
C ARG A 192 -7.05 -10.45 9.50
N ASP A 193 -6.87 -9.32 8.83
CA ASP A 193 -7.50 -9.01 7.53
C ASP A 193 -9.04 -9.07 7.54
N VAL A 194 -9.68 -8.86 8.69
CA VAL A 194 -11.14 -8.78 8.85
C VAL A 194 -11.54 -7.33 9.12
N GLY A 195 -12.52 -6.81 8.39
CA GLY A 195 -13.07 -5.48 8.64
C GLY A 195 -12.04 -4.35 8.47
N ALA A 196 -11.86 -3.54 9.51
CA ALA A 196 -10.84 -2.48 9.57
C ALA A 196 -9.41 -3.02 9.74
N CYS A 197 -9.27 -4.25 10.22
CA CYS A 197 -8.00 -4.75 10.71
C CYS A 197 -7.02 -5.02 9.58
N THR A 198 -5.80 -4.55 9.76
CA THR A 198 -4.72 -4.67 8.78
C THR A 198 -3.41 -5.00 9.46
N ASP A 199 -2.58 -5.73 8.73
CA ASP A 199 -1.21 -6.01 9.15
C ASP A 199 -0.41 -4.72 9.35
N GLY A 200 0.38 -4.73 10.42
CA GLY A 200 1.53 -3.85 10.56
C GLY A 200 2.80 -4.51 10.07
N THR A 201 3.92 -3.89 10.41
CA THR A 201 5.26 -4.43 10.19
C THR A 201 6.04 -4.42 11.48
N GLN A 202 6.85 -5.47 11.67
CA GLN A 202 7.80 -5.55 12.76
C GLN A 202 9.21 -5.74 12.20
N THR A 203 10.17 -5.16 12.89
CA THR A 203 11.58 -5.20 12.51
C THR A 203 12.36 -6.08 13.48
N CYS A 204 13.15 -6.99 12.96
CA CYS A 204 14.05 -7.80 13.77
C CYS A 204 15.24 -6.96 14.23
N THR A 205 15.36 -6.78 15.54
CA THR A 205 16.52 -6.16 16.19
C THR A 205 17.57 -7.21 16.56
N GLU A 206 18.66 -6.79 17.18
CA GLU A 206 19.63 -7.74 17.79
C GLU A 206 19.05 -8.52 18.98
N PHE A 207 17.89 -8.11 19.51
CA PHE A 207 17.19 -8.76 20.62
C PHE A 207 16.02 -9.64 20.17
N GLY A 208 15.77 -9.76 18.85
CA GLY A 208 14.60 -10.41 18.28
C GLY A 208 13.64 -9.41 17.65
N TRP A 209 12.45 -9.88 17.29
CA TRP A 209 11.40 -9.06 16.73
C TRP A 209 11.02 -7.90 17.66
N GLY A 210 10.91 -6.70 17.09
CA GLY A 210 10.39 -5.51 17.75
C GLY A 210 8.86 -5.49 17.80
N PRO A 211 8.25 -4.39 18.28
CA PRO A 211 6.80 -4.27 18.29
C PRO A 211 6.20 -4.31 16.88
N CYS A 212 4.93 -4.71 16.80
CA CYS A 212 4.15 -4.60 15.59
C CYS A 212 3.66 -3.16 15.39
N GLU A 213 4.05 -2.51 14.29
CA GLU A 213 3.82 -1.09 14.08
C GLU A 213 3.20 -0.79 12.70
N GLY A 214 2.36 0.24 12.62
CA GLY A 214 1.77 0.72 11.36
C GLY A 214 0.51 -0.03 10.89
N GLY A 215 0.09 -1.10 11.57
CA GLY A 215 -1.16 -1.80 11.32
C GLY A 215 -2.34 -1.28 12.13
N ILE A 216 -3.55 -1.71 11.78
CA ILE A 216 -4.78 -1.43 12.54
C ILE A 216 -5.18 -2.71 13.28
N ALA A 217 -5.06 -2.68 14.60
CA ALA A 217 -5.44 -3.79 15.47
C ALA A 217 -6.92 -3.68 15.90
N PRO A 218 -7.55 -4.80 16.35
CA PRO A 218 -8.90 -4.81 16.86
C PRO A 218 -9.11 -3.77 17.97
N SER A 219 -10.12 -2.92 17.80
CA SER A 219 -10.50 -1.90 18.75
C SER A 219 -11.99 -2.04 19.12
N GLY A 220 -12.55 -1.17 19.95
CA GLY A 220 -13.99 -1.27 20.25
C GLY A 220 -14.82 -0.70 19.10
N GLU A 221 -15.94 -1.34 18.77
CA GLU A 221 -16.87 -0.87 17.74
C GLU A 221 -17.18 0.63 17.83
N ALA A 222 -16.92 1.32 16.72
CA ALA A 222 -17.49 2.62 16.46
C ALA A 222 -18.89 2.44 15.82
N CYS A 223 -19.46 3.53 15.33
CA CYS A 223 -20.74 3.50 14.62
C CYS A 223 -20.52 4.17 13.28
N ASP A 224 -19.72 3.50 12.45
CA ASP A 224 -19.00 4.08 11.33
C ASP A 224 -18.99 3.22 10.06
N ASP A 225 -19.88 2.23 10.01
CA ASP A 225 -20.07 1.30 8.90
C ASP A 225 -18.83 0.43 8.63
N LEU A 226 -17.99 0.24 9.65
CA LEU A 226 -16.80 -0.59 9.60
C LEU A 226 -16.73 -1.52 10.81
N ASP A 227 -16.28 -2.76 10.60
CA ASP A 227 -16.03 -3.72 11.67
C ASP A 227 -14.67 -3.38 12.32
N ASN A 228 -14.72 -2.72 13.48
CA ASN A 228 -13.55 -2.12 14.15
C ASN A 228 -12.90 -3.07 15.15
N ASP A 229 -13.68 -3.98 15.70
CA ASP A 229 -13.21 -5.06 16.55
C ASP A 229 -12.85 -6.31 15.75
N CYS A 230 -13.12 -6.31 14.44
CA CYS A 230 -12.70 -7.30 13.46
C CYS A 230 -13.25 -8.70 13.78
N ASN A 231 -14.47 -8.74 14.31
CA ASN A 231 -15.15 -9.97 14.69
C ASN A 231 -16.03 -10.55 13.56
N GLY A 232 -16.06 -9.90 12.39
CA GLY A 232 -16.87 -10.27 11.22
C GLY A 232 -18.22 -9.56 11.15
N CYS A 233 -18.54 -8.70 12.12
CA CYS A 233 -19.79 -7.96 12.16
C CYS A 233 -19.53 -6.45 12.21
N THR A 234 -20.28 -5.73 11.38
CA THR A 234 -20.21 -4.28 11.32
C THR A 234 -21.17 -3.66 12.33
N ASP A 235 -20.68 -2.72 13.14
CA ASP A 235 -21.48 -1.82 13.97
C ASP A 235 -22.51 -2.57 14.87
N GLU A 236 -22.15 -3.69 15.50
CA GLU A 236 -23.04 -4.48 16.37
C GLU A 236 -23.32 -3.81 17.74
N VAL A 237 -23.23 -2.49 17.77
CA VAL A 237 -23.60 -1.62 18.88
C VAL A 237 -25.09 -1.31 18.84
N THR A 238 -25.78 -1.58 19.95
CA THR A 238 -27.23 -1.35 20.05
C THR A 238 -27.61 0.10 19.81
N GLY A 239 -28.46 0.35 18.81
CA GLY A 239 -28.94 1.69 18.47
C GLY A 239 -27.96 2.51 17.62
N CYS A 240 -26.93 1.89 17.07
CA CYS A 240 -26.10 2.51 16.04
C CYS A 240 -26.91 2.80 14.78
N VAL A 241 -26.73 4.00 14.26
CA VAL A 241 -27.17 4.43 12.93
C VAL A 241 -25.99 5.20 12.34
N PRO A 242 -25.19 4.58 11.46
CA PRO A 242 -23.99 5.22 10.94
C PRO A 242 -24.35 6.52 10.22
N VAL A 243 -23.62 7.58 10.56
CA VAL A 243 -23.75 8.94 9.98
C VAL A 243 -22.64 9.26 8.98
N GLY A 244 -21.70 8.33 8.84
CA GLY A 244 -20.59 8.30 7.90
C GLY A 244 -20.20 6.85 7.61
N SER A 245 -19.28 6.66 6.67
CA SER A 245 -18.75 5.36 6.27
C SER A 245 -17.23 5.47 6.16
N CYS A 246 -16.53 4.74 7.02
CA CYS A 246 -15.07 4.66 6.99
C CYS A 246 -14.58 3.83 5.80
N PRO A 247 -13.38 4.13 5.28
CA PRO A 247 -12.80 3.33 4.21
C PRO A 247 -12.19 2.04 4.78
N ALA A 248 -12.61 0.90 4.23
CA ALA A 248 -11.98 -0.40 4.48
C ALA A 248 -10.65 -0.52 3.68
N PRO A 249 -9.80 -1.51 3.99
CA PRO A 249 -8.61 -1.79 3.18
C PRO A 249 -8.97 -2.02 1.71
N GLY A 250 -8.29 -1.32 0.79
CA GLY A 250 -8.57 -1.39 -0.65
C GLY A 250 -9.70 -0.49 -1.15
N ASP A 251 -10.29 0.35 -0.30
CA ASP A 251 -11.35 1.27 -0.70
C ASP A 251 -10.89 2.25 -1.81
N PRO A 252 -11.61 2.34 -2.96
CA PRO A 252 -11.23 3.19 -4.08
C PRO A 252 -11.25 4.70 -3.77
N ARG A 253 -11.91 5.13 -2.68
CA ARG A 253 -11.86 6.51 -2.17
C ARG A 253 -10.48 6.86 -1.62
N VAL A 254 -9.65 5.87 -1.29
CA VAL A 254 -8.31 6.02 -0.72
C VAL A 254 -7.27 5.30 -1.60
N PRO A 255 -6.96 5.82 -2.79
CA PRO A 255 -5.95 5.21 -3.66
C PRO A 255 -4.53 5.40 -3.12
N ASP A 256 -3.60 4.55 -3.58
CA ASP A 256 -2.17 4.73 -3.31
C ASP A 256 -1.67 6.12 -3.72
N ALA A 257 -0.84 6.69 -2.85
CA ALA A 257 -0.14 7.92 -3.07
C ALA A 257 1.29 7.67 -3.59
N THR A 258 1.91 8.71 -4.13
CA THR A 258 3.33 8.69 -4.50
C THR A 258 4.13 9.68 -3.65
N PRO A 259 5.40 9.41 -3.33
CA PRO A 259 6.23 10.40 -2.65
C PRO A 259 6.28 11.73 -3.42
N PHE A 260 6.34 12.84 -2.69
CA PHE A 260 6.30 14.22 -3.21
C PHE A 260 5.02 14.62 -3.94
N SER A 261 3.93 13.89 -3.72
CA SER A 261 2.61 14.26 -4.21
C SER A 261 1.71 14.75 -3.09
N ALA A 262 0.87 15.73 -3.40
CA ALA A 262 -0.15 16.21 -2.47
C ALA A 262 -1.34 15.25 -2.51
N TYR A 263 -1.59 14.58 -1.40
CA TYR A 263 -2.72 13.67 -1.21
C TYR A 263 -3.90 14.42 -0.59
N ARG A 264 -5.04 14.46 -1.30
CA ARG A 264 -6.21 15.21 -0.86
C ARG A 264 -7.04 14.37 0.11
N LEU A 265 -7.27 14.92 1.29
CA LEU A 265 -8.18 14.35 2.29
C LEU A 265 -9.47 15.17 2.28
N ASP A 266 -10.60 14.53 1.95
CA ASP A 266 -11.90 15.20 1.88
C ASP A 266 -12.88 14.57 2.86
N GLY A 267 -13.15 15.27 3.96
CA GLY A 267 -13.99 14.75 5.03
C GLY A 267 -15.43 14.44 4.61
N GLU A 268 -15.96 15.11 3.57
CA GLU A 268 -17.32 14.84 3.06
C GLU A 268 -17.43 13.47 2.37
N MET A 269 -16.31 12.85 1.97
CA MET A 269 -16.32 11.49 1.39
C MET A 269 -16.58 10.41 2.44
N PHE A 270 -16.36 10.73 3.72
CA PHE A 270 -16.44 9.78 4.83
C PHE A 270 -17.54 10.14 5.83
N TYR A 271 -17.85 11.42 5.99
CA TYR A 271 -18.91 11.90 6.87
C TYR A 271 -19.92 12.77 6.13
N SER A 272 -21.19 12.36 6.13
CA SER A 272 -22.27 13.04 5.40
C SER A 272 -23.25 13.82 6.30
N GLY A 273 -23.09 13.71 7.63
CA GLY A 273 -23.96 14.37 8.60
C GLY A 273 -23.92 15.91 8.50
N ALA A 274 -25.10 16.53 8.41
CA ALA A 274 -25.22 18.00 8.41
C ALA A 274 -24.95 18.65 9.78
N ASP A 275 -24.73 17.85 10.82
CA ASP A 275 -24.51 18.21 12.21
C ASP A 275 -23.03 18.33 12.59
N ALA A 276 -22.09 18.17 11.65
CA ALA A 276 -20.66 18.40 11.88
C ALA A 276 -20.39 19.85 12.31
N VAL A 277 -19.68 20.03 13.44
CA VAL A 277 -19.27 21.35 13.96
C VAL A 277 -17.76 21.59 13.89
N SER A 278 -16.94 20.54 13.95
CA SER A 278 -15.49 20.63 13.77
C SER A 278 -14.89 19.35 13.20
N TRP A 279 -13.71 19.50 12.61
CA TRP A 279 -12.98 18.44 11.91
C TRP A 279 -11.55 18.41 12.46
N ARG A 280 -11.02 17.21 12.66
CA ARG A 280 -9.63 16.99 13.09
C ARG A 280 -9.06 15.83 12.28
N TRP A 281 -7.89 16.05 11.69
CA TRP A 281 -7.10 15.07 10.99
C TRP A 281 -5.80 14.83 11.76
N GLU A 282 -5.49 13.58 12.01
CA GLU A 282 -4.26 13.12 12.66
C GLU A 282 -3.59 12.10 11.74
N VAL A 283 -2.26 12.11 11.70
CA VAL A 283 -1.48 11.23 10.84
C VAL A 283 -0.30 10.70 11.64
N GLU A 284 -0.15 9.39 11.66
CA GLU A 284 1.05 8.70 12.11
C GLU A 284 1.90 8.32 10.88
N GLY A 285 3.20 8.57 10.96
CA GLY A 285 4.11 8.44 9.83
C GLY A 285 4.95 7.16 9.82
N THR A 286 5.97 7.17 8.97
CA THR A 286 6.87 6.03 8.74
C THR A 286 7.80 5.79 9.93
N PRO A 287 8.61 4.71 9.95
CA PRO A 287 9.57 4.47 11.03
C PRO A 287 10.47 5.67 11.35
N CYS A 288 10.86 6.48 10.35
CA CYS A 288 11.62 7.70 10.59
C CYS A 288 10.83 8.76 11.37
N ASP A 289 9.55 8.95 11.06
CA ASP A 289 8.71 9.92 11.75
C ASP A 289 8.50 9.54 13.21
N ARG A 290 8.26 8.25 13.46
CA ARG A 290 8.11 7.69 14.80
C ARG A 290 9.39 7.82 15.60
N MET A 291 10.55 7.56 14.99
CA MET A 291 11.85 7.84 15.61
C MET A 291 11.99 9.33 15.98
N PHE A 292 11.69 10.23 15.04
CA PHE A 292 11.79 11.67 15.29
C PHE A 292 10.90 12.12 16.44
N GLN A 293 9.69 11.57 16.57
CA GLN A 293 8.76 11.91 17.65
C GLN A 293 9.11 11.25 18.98
N ALA A 294 9.72 10.05 18.97
CA ALA A 294 10.10 9.30 20.16
C ALA A 294 11.31 9.89 20.89
N ILE A 295 12.12 10.74 20.24
CA ILE A 295 13.30 11.36 20.86
C ILE A 295 12.88 12.24 22.05
N PRO A 296 13.44 12.02 23.27
CA PRO A 296 13.10 12.82 24.43
C PRO A 296 13.36 14.32 24.23
N GLY A 297 12.30 15.12 24.30
CA GLY A 297 12.39 16.57 24.05
C GLY A 297 12.37 16.96 22.57
N SER A 298 12.00 16.03 21.69
CA SER A 298 11.78 16.29 20.27
C SER A 298 10.80 17.44 20.04
N THR A 299 11.10 18.27 19.04
CA THR A 299 10.17 19.28 18.53
C THR A 299 9.42 18.83 17.28
N ALA A 300 9.62 17.58 16.82
CA ALA A 300 9.15 17.14 15.51
C ALA A 300 7.63 17.16 15.39
N THR A 301 7.10 17.93 14.44
CA THR A 301 5.68 17.94 14.12
C THR A 301 5.45 18.00 12.61
N SER A 302 4.25 17.59 12.20
CA SER A 302 3.83 17.74 10.81
C SER A 302 3.67 19.21 10.38
N GLU A 303 3.60 20.14 11.34
CA GLU A 303 3.43 21.58 11.06
C GLU A 303 4.76 22.30 10.82
N ASN A 304 5.83 21.89 11.52
CA ASN A 304 7.13 22.55 11.46
C ASN A 304 8.10 21.93 10.44
N GLY A 305 7.66 20.91 9.69
CA GLY A 305 8.44 20.32 8.59
C GLY A 305 9.59 19.44 9.04
N GLN A 306 9.51 18.87 10.25
CA GLN A 306 10.51 17.94 10.80
C GLN A 306 10.14 16.47 10.61
N LEU A 307 9.03 16.19 9.93
CA LEU A 307 8.59 14.85 9.58
C LEU A 307 8.70 14.68 8.06
N SER A 308 8.74 13.43 7.61
CA SER A 308 8.63 13.01 6.21
C SER A 308 7.29 13.37 5.57
N TYR A 309 6.37 13.94 6.35
CA TYR A 309 5.09 14.43 5.87
C TYR A 309 4.73 15.77 6.48
N ARG A 310 3.86 16.49 5.76
CA ARG A 310 3.22 17.71 6.20
C ARG A 310 1.72 17.58 6.05
N LEU A 311 1.01 17.80 7.16
CA LEU A 311 -0.44 17.88 7.15
C LEU A 311 -0.87 19.35 7.08
N ARG A 312 -1.53 19.74 5.99
CA ARG A 312 -2.12 21.07 5.83
C ARG A 312 -3.60 21.04 6.13
N ASN A 313 -4.05 22.09 6.82
CA ASN A 313 -5.45 22.28 7.17
C ASN A 313 -6.05 21.13 8.00
N GLY A 314 -5.27 20.53 8.90
CA GLY A 314 -5.71 19.39 9.72
C GLY A 314 -6.92 19.66 10.63
N SER A 315 -7.25 20.93 10.93
CA SER A 315 -8.50 21.29 11.65
C SER A 315 -9.66 21.71 10.74
N SER A 316 -9.50 21.53 9.43
CA SER A 316 -10.52 21.84 8.43
C SER A 316 -11.17 20.57 7.92
N ARG A 317 -12.36 20.72 7.33
CA ARG A 317 -13.06 19.62 6.67
C ARG A 317 -12.21 18.92 5.60
N ASN A 318 -11.49 19.71 4.82
CA ASN A 318 -10.60 19.21 3.79
C ASN A 318 -9.16 19.49 4.23
N ALA A 319 -8.32 18.46 4.19
CA ALA A 319 -6.92 18.54 4.51
C ALA A 319 -6.07 18.09 3.31
N THR A 320 -4.77 18.28 3.41
CA THR A 320 -3.82 17.80 2.40
C THR A 320 -2.63 17.19 3.11
N LEU A 321 -2.37 15.93 2.82
CA LEU A 321 -1.19 15.21 3.28
C LEU A 321 -0.13 15.29 2.18
N GLU A 322 0.99 15.96 2.46
CA GLU A 322 2.13 16.04 1.57
C GLU A 322 3.22 15.12 2.13
N THR A 323 3.57 14.03 1.44
CA THR A 323 4.59 13.07 1.88
C THR A 323 5.86 13.21 1.05
N THR A 324 7.02 12.90 1.63
CA THR A 324 8.34 12.95 0.95
C THR A 324 8.98 11.57 0.81
N LEU A 325 8.53 10.59 1.60
CA LEU A 325 9.10 9.25 1.67
C LEU A 325 8.07 8.18 1.33
N SER A 326 8.56 6.97 1.06
CA SER A 326 7.68 5.81 0.88
C SER A 326 7.31 5.23 2.23
N GLY A 327 6.19 4.52 2.27
CA GLY A 327 5.74 3.82 3.46
C GLY A 327 4.25 4.02 3.72
N ASP A 328 3.82 3.47 4.85
CA ASP A 328 2.43 3.49 5.29
C ASP A 328 2.21 4.63 6.27
N TYR A 329 1.16 5.41 6.03
CA TYR A 329 0.77 6.53 6.87
C TYR A 329 -0.64 6.29 7.42
N THR A 330 -0.77 6.08 8.72
CA THR A 330 -2.07 5.87 9.38
C THR A 330 -2.77 7.20 9.56
N VAL A 331 -3.89 7.39 8.87
CA VAL A 331 -4.69 8.61 8.89
C VAL A 331 -5.92 8.39 9.76
N THR A 332 -6.15 9.32 10.70
CA THR A 332 -7.36 9.35 11.53
C THR A 332 -8.15 10.63 11.28
N LEU A 333 -9.42 10.49 10.92
CA LEU A 333 -10.39 11.56 10.83
C LEU A 333 -11.28 11.54 12.08
N THR A 334 -11.40 12.66 12.79
CA THR A 334 -12.40 12.87 13.84
C THR A 334 -13.32 14.04 13.49
N VAL A 335 -14.63 13.80 13.49
CA VAL A 335 -15.68 14.79 13.29
C VAL A 335 -16.47 14.97 14.58
N THR A 336 -16.40 16.16 15.16
CA THR A 336 -17.24 16.50 16.32
C THR A 336 -18.60 16.98 15.83
N ARG A 337 -19.67 16.48 16.45
CA ARG A 337 -21.06 16.73 16.08
C ARG A 337 -21.70 17.79 16.99
N SER A 338 -22.83 18.35 16.56
CA SER A 338 -23.52 19.43 17.27
C SER A 338 -24.07 19.04 18.65
N ASP A 339 -24.25 17.74 18.91
CA ASP A 339 -24.64 17.19 20.20
C ASP A 339 -23.45 16.90 21.13
N GLY A 340 -22.22 17.14 20.66
CA GLY A 340 -20.97 16.90 21.38
C GLY A 340 -20.40 15.49 21.22
N THR A 341 -21.04 14.60 20.45
CA THR A 341 -20.48 13.28 20.11
C THR A 341 -19.42 13.39 19.01
N GLU A 342 -18.57 12.37 18.89
CA GLU A 342 -17.54 12.29 17.83
C GLU A 342 -17.79 11.07 16.93
N PHE A 343 -17.56 11.25 15.64
CA PHE A 343 -17.39 10.19 14.65
C PHE A 343 -15.90 10.11 14.32
N THR A 344 -15.32 8.91 14.31
CA THR A 344 -13.89 8.71 14.06
C THR A 344 -13.72 7.60 13.03
N CYS A 345 -12.81 7.80 12.08
CA CYS A 345 -12.38 6.80 11.11
C CYS A 345 -10.85 6.73 11.10
N THR A 346 -10.29 5.54 11.03
CA THR A 346 -8.84 5.32 10.88
C THR A 346 -8.56 4.38 9.72
N TRP A 347 -7.60 4.73 8.86
CA TRP A 347 -7.19 3.92 7.71
C TRP A 347 -5.73 4.19 7.34
N ILE A 348 -5.15 3.36 6.46
CA ILE A 348 -3.78 3.51 5.98
C ILE A 348 -3.79 4.15 4.59
N VAL A 349 -2.93 5.16 4.39
CA VAL A 349 -2.57 5.67 3.06
C VAL A 349 -1.21 5.10 2.68
N HIS A 350 -1.19 4.25 1.65
CA HIS A 350 0.03 3.66 1.12
C HIS A 350 0.74 4.66 0.21
N VAL A 351 1.96 5.07 0.56
CA VAL A 351 2.81 5.91 -0.28
C VAL A 351 3.86 5.04 -0.97
N ARG A 352 3.66 4.75 -2.24
CA ARG A 352 4.44 3.77 -3.01
C ARG A 352 5.36 4.45 -4.02
N GLY A 353 6.66 4.45 -3.72
CA GLY A 353 7.70 4.86 -4.66
C GLY A 353 8.19 3.70 -5.53
N PRO A 354 8.48 3.90 -6.83
CA PRO A 354 8.91 2.82 -7.71
C PRO A 354 10.36 2.37 -7.42
N GLY A 355 10.68 1.16 -7.87
CA GLY A 355 12.05 0.64 -7.88
C GLY A 355 12.62 0.41 -6.48
N LEU A 356 13.89 0.79 -6.31
CA LEU A 356 14.62 0.72 -5.05
C LEU A 356 14.72 2.12 -4.43
N ARG A 357 14.38 2.22 -3.15
CA ARG A 357 14.53 3.45 -2.35
C ARG A 357 15.21 3.13 -1.05
N VAL A 358 16.17 3.95 -0.67
CA VAL A 358 16.92 3.81 0.57
C VAL A 358 16.78 5.12 1.32
N GLU A 359 16.30 5.06 2.55
CA GLU A 359 16.01 6.21 3.39
C GLU A 359 16.86 6.13 4.66
N LEU A 360 17.54 7.22 5.00
CA LEU A 360 18.39 7.36 6.17
C LEU A 360 17.84 8.48 7.07
N CYS A 361 17.56 8.15 8.31
CA CYS A 361 17.20 9.13 9.34
C CYS A 361 18.03 8.91 10.60
N TRP A 362 18.27 9.96 11.37
CA TRP A 362 18.97 9.89 12.66
C TRP A 362 18.46 10.95 13.63
N ASP A 363 18.95 10.95 14.87
CA ASP A 363 18.55 11.94 15.88
C ASP A 363 18.89 13.38 15.44
N GLN A 364 17.87 14.03 14.90
CA GLN A 364 17.88 15.37 14.33
C GLN A 364 16.86 16.29 15.00
N THR A 365 16.09 15.83 15.98
CA THR A 365 14.95 16.60 16.51
C THR A 365 15.02 16.83 18.01
N GLY A 366 15.98 16.18 18.71
CA GLY A 366 16.21 16.36 20.14
C GLY A 366 16.89 17.68 20.53
N PRO A 367 17.08 17.93 21.85
CA PRO A 367 17.67 19.18 22.37
C PRO A 367 19.08 19.52 21.86
N THR A 368 19.78 18.55 21.28
CA THR A 368 21.11 18.68 20.69
C THR A 368 21.08 19.02 19.19
N ALA A 369 19.89 19.04 18.57
CA ALA A 369 19.68 19.33 17.17
C ALA A 369 19.69 20.85 16.86
N GLY A 370 20.84 21.49 17.00
CA GLY A 370 21.02 22.88 16.55
C GLY A 370 22.24 23.62 17.13
N PHE A 371 23.06 24.17 16.24
CA PHE A 371 24.26 24.99 16.42
C PHE A 371 25.40 24.40 17.27
N GLY A 372 26.32 23.70 16.58
CA GLY A 372 27.65 23.34 17.07
C GLY A 372 27.84 21.87 17.46
N GLY A 373 26.86 21.00 17.18
CA GLY A 373 26.88 19.59 17.58
C GLY A 373 25.91 18.67 16.82
N THR A 374 25.53 19.01 15.59
CA THR A 374 24.75 18.10 14.73
C THR A 374 25.67 17.08 14.08
N VAL A 375 25.37 15.81 14.24
CA VAL A 375 25.98 14.74 13.45
C VAL A 375 25.47 14.88 12.03
N ASP A 376 26.41 14.81 11.09
CA ASP A 376 26.16 14.79 9.66
C ASP A 376 26.44 13.38 9.16
N LEU A 377 25.39 12.71 8.72
CA LEU A 377 25.48 11.39 8.14
C LEU A 377 25.15 11.51 6.66
N ASP A 378 25.94 10.86 5.81
CA ASP A 378 25.64 10.79 4.38
C ASP A 378 25.27 9.37 4.00
N LEU A 379 24.21 9.23 3.22
CA LEU A 379 23.81 8.00 2.59
C LEU A 379 24.66 7.76 1.33
N HIS A 380 25.09 6.52 1.17
CA HIS A 380 25.84 6.06 0.02
C HIS A 380 25.17 4.84 -0.57
N LEU A 381 24.94 4.86 -1.88
CA LEU A 381 24.48 3.73 -2.65
C LEU A 381 25.52 3.39 -3.72
N GLY A 382 26.25 2.30 -3.53
CA GLY A 382 27.24 1.81 -4.48
C GLY A 382 26.67 0.72 -5.39
N ARG A 383 27.03 0.71 -6.68
CA ARG A 383 26.66 -0.39 -7.59
C ARG A 383 27.70 -1.51 -7.60
N GLN A 384 27.27 -2.76 -7.40
CA GLN A 384 28.15 -3.92 -7.40
C GLN A 384 28.68 -4.27 -8.80
N GLY A 385 29.93 -4.73 -8.86
CA GLY A 385 30.48 -5.45 -10.02
C GLY A 385 31.06 -4.61 -11.16
N ARG A 386 31.13 -3.27 -11.04
CA ARG A 386 31.72 -2.39 -12.07
C ARG A 386 33.06 -1.76 -11.64
N THR A 387 33.15 -1.13 -10.47
CA THR A 387 34.39 -0.83 -9.73
C THR A 387 34.07 -0.54 -8.25
N THR A 388 34.77 -1.15 -7.30
CA THR A 388 34.37 -1.22 -5.88
C THR A 388 34.88 -0.07 -5.00
N ALA A 389 35.29 1.06 -5.60
CA ALA A 389 35.86 2.20 -4.89
C ALA A 389 34.77 3.21 -4.48
N TRP A 390 34.64 3.45 -3.18
CA TRP A 390 33.77 4.51 -2.62
C TRP A 390 34.27 5.90 -3.00
N PHE A 391 33.35 6.87 -3.05
CA PHE A 391 33.56 8.25 -3.50
C PHE A 391 34.02 8.36 -4.98
N GLY A 392 33.67 7.37 -5.79
CA GLY A 392 33.94 7.32 -7.23
C GLY A 392 32.67 7.42 -8.08
N ASP A 393 32.80 7.14 -9.39
CA ASP A 393 31.70 7.24 -10.36
C ASP A 393 30.59 6.17 -10.18
N GLU A 394 30.81 5.17 -9.32
CA GLU A 394 29.87 4.07 -9.05
C GLU A 394 29.21 4.18 -7.66
N ASP A 395 29.41 5.29 -6.97
CA ASP A 395 28.92 5.57 -5.62
C ASP A 395 28.07 6.83 -5.62
N CYS A 396 26.77 6.68 -5.41
CA CYS A 396 25.82 7.77 -5.33
C CYS A 396 25.75 8.29 -3.89
N HIS A 397 26.04 9.58 -3.69
CA HIS A 397 26.04 10.25 -2.37
C HIS A 397 25.86 11.76 -2.54
N TYR A 398 25.84 12.51 -1.43
CA TYR A 398 25.60 13.97 -1.40
C TYR A 398 26.39 14.76 -2.46
N ALA A 399 27.67 14.44 -2.71
CA ALA A 399 28.52 15.28 -3.56
C ALA A 399 28.34 15.07 -5.08
N ASN A 400 27.69 13.98 -5.52
CA ASN A 400 27.56 13.64 -6.95
C ASN A 400 26.16 13.22 -7.40
N CYS A 401 25.24 13.00 -6.47
CA CYS A 401 23.85 12.63 -6.75
C CYS A 401 22.82 13.67 -6.31
N ASP A 402 23.25 14.76 -5.66
CA ASP A 402 22.40 15.90 -5.33
C ASP A 402 21.94 16.67 -6.59
N ASP A 403 20.76 17.27 -6.50
CA ASP A 403 20.21 18.11 -7.59
C ASP A 403 21.03 19.41 -7.80
N PHE A 404 21.91 19.76 -6.86
CA PHE A 404 22.85 20.89 -6.94
C PHE A 404 24.22 20.55 -7.55
N ALA A 405 24.30 19.47 -8.34
CA ALA A 405 25.47 19.09 -9.13
C ALA A 405 26.03 20.26 -9.97
N GLY A 406 26.96 20.97 -9.35
CA GLY A 406 27.59 22.21 -9.78
C GLY A 406 28.44 22.87 -8.69
N GLY A 407 28.28 22.49 -7.42
CA GLY A 407 29.01 23.06 -6.28
C GLY A 407 30.34 22.38 -5.89
N PHE A 408 30.42 21.05 -5.90
CA PHE A 408 31.56 20.32 -5.30
C PHE A 408 32.27 19.29 -6.20
N GLY A 409 32.01 19.28 -7.51
CA GLY A 409 32.98 18.81 -8.52
C GLY A 409 33.06 17.31 -8.84
N GLY A 410 32.08 16.49 -8.44
CA GLY A 410 31.94 15.10 -8.92
C GLY A 410 31.17 15.00 -10.25
N ALA A 411 31.51 14.02 -11.10
CA ALA A 411 30.63 13.63 -12.20
C ALA A 411 29.49 12.77 -11.62
N ARG A 412 28.25 13.03 -12.04
CA ARG A 412 27.11 12.20 -11.65
C ARG A 412 27.33 10.75 -12.08
N PRO A 413 27.06 9.75 -11.22
CA PRO A 413 27.03 8.35 -11.63
C PRO A 413 26.06 8.13 -12.79
N ASP A 414 26.57 7.67 -13.94
CA ASP A 414 25.76 7.23 -15.06
C ASP A 414 25.70 5.70 -15.07
N TRP A 415 24.69 5.18 -14.38
CA TRP A 415 24.45 3.74 -14.31
C TRP A 415 23.69 3.19 -15.53
N GLY A 416 23.39 4.04 -16.51
CA GLY A 416 22.69 3.66 -17.75
C GLY A 416 21.19 3.46 -17.59
N TYR A 417 20.60 3.88 -16.47
CA TYR A 417 19.15 3.86 -16.26
C TYR A 417 18.49 5.06 -16.95
N PRO A 418 17.27 4.90 -17.50
CA PRO A 418 16.55 6.03 -18.07
C PRO A 418 16.09 6.98 -16.97
N ASN A 419 15.92 8.25 -17.33
CA ASN A 419 15.30 9.21 -16.43
C ASN A 419 13.78 8.98 -16.34
N THR A 420 13.19 9.22 -15.18
CA THR A 420 11.79 8.90 -14.84
C THR A 420 10.98 10.15 -14.46
N PRO A 421 9.68 10.24 -14.79
CA PRO A 421 8.86 11.39 -14.43
C PRO A 421 8.40 11.30 -12.95
N ALA A 422 9.30 11.46 -11.98
CA ALA A 422 8.92 11.53 -10.56
C ALA A 422 8.59 12.98 -10.12
N ALA A 423 7.72 13.11 -9.12
CA ALA A 423 6.95 14.33 -8.84
C ALA A 423 7.77 15.55 -8.37
N MET A 424 8.98 15.40 -7.88
CA MET A 424 9.86 16.54 -7.56
C MET A 424 11.33 16.15 -7.62
N CYS A 425 11.88 15.94 -8.81
CA CYS A 425 13.26 16.37 -8.97
C CYS A 425 13.26 17.88 -8.85
N VAL A 426 13.99 18.43 -7.88
CA VAL A 426 14.21 19.86 -7.73
C VAL A 426 15.17 20.25 -8.85
N LEU A 427 14.68 20.16 -10.08
CA LEU A 427 15.43 20.56 -11.25
C LEU A 427 15.66 22.07 -11.14
N PRO A 428 16.88 22.57 -11.41
CA PRO A 428 17.08 23.99 -11.62
C PRO A 428 16.06 24.50 -12.65
N PRO A 429 15.65 25.78 -12.57
CA PRO A 429 14.54 26.30 -13.37
C PRO A 429 14.82 26.10 -14.87
N GLY A 430 14.08 25.18 -15.51
CA GLY A 430 14.14 24.99 -16.97
C GLY A 430 14.06 23.57 -17.51
N SER A 431 14.08 22.52 -16.68
CA SER A 431 13.83 21.15 -17.13
C SER A 431 12.61 20.60 -16.39
N PHE A 432 11.51 20.37 -17.09
CA PHE A 432 10.35 19.67 -16.53
C PHE A 432 10.35 18.26 -17.11
N GLY A 433 10.30 17.23 -16.26
CA GLY A 433 9.75 15.92 -16.65
C GLY A 433 10.68 14.69 -16.70
N ALA A 434 11.92 14.73 -16.18
CA ALA A 434 12.72 13.50 -16.07
C ALA A 434 13.79 13.55 -14.96
N CYS A 435 13.52 12.85 -13.86
CA CYS A 435 14.42 12.55 -12.77
C CYS A 435 15.50 11.57 -13.17
N TYR A 436 16.74 11.87 -12.81
CA TYR A 436 17.87 11.01 -13.08
C TYR A 436 17.88 9.76 -12.19
N ASN A 437 18.60 8.72 -12.61
CA ASN A 437 18.79 7.48 -11.86
C ASN A 437 20.27 7.07 -11.89
N PRO A 438 20.93 6.86 -10.73
CA PRO A 438 20.41 7.06 -9.37
C PRO A 438 20.27 8.57 -9.04
N ARG A 439 19.53 8.89 -7.98
CA ARG A 439 19.41 10.27 -7.47
C ARG A 439 19.25 10.31 -5.97
N LEU A 440 19.67 11.42 -5.40
CA LEU A 440 19.44 11.78 -4.01
C LEU A 440 18.36 12.88 -4.00
N ASP A 441 17.14 12.55 -3.54
CA ASP A 441 15.98 13.47 -3.60
C ASP A 441 15.97 14.43 -2.40
N ILE A 442 16.45 13.96 -1.25
CA ILE A 442 16.53 14.72 -0.02
C ILE A 442 17.96 14.60 0.50
N ASP A 443 18.64 15.75 0.56
CA ASP A 443 19.89 15.94 1.29
C ASP A 443 19.57 16.80 2.52
N ASN A 444 19.91 16.33 3.70
CA ASN A 444 19.58 17.03 4.94
C ASN A 444 20.80 17.79 5.50
N VAL A 445 21.46 18.59 4.65
CA VAL A 445 22.51 19.49 5.12
C VAL A 445 21.94 20.64 5.94
N VAL A 446 22.60 20.83 7.08
CA VAL A 446 22.43 21.86 8.10
C VAL A 446 22.59 23.27 7.50
N GLU A 447 21.56 23.84 6.87
CA GLU A 447 21.40 25.30 6.78
C GLU A 447 20.00 25.80 6.33
N THR A 448 19.10 24.93 5.84
CA THR A 448 17.74 25.34 5.44
C THR A 448 16.62 24.43 5.98
N SER A 449 16.37 24.56 7.29
CA SER A 449 15.05 24.45 7.94
C SER A 449 14.17 23.20 7.74
N SER A 450 14.67 22.03 7.33
CA SER A 450 13.85 20.81 7.31
C SER A 450 14.68 19.62 7.78
N TYR A 451 14.29 19.04 8.90
CA TYR A 451 14.95 17.90 9.54
C TYR A 451 14.37 16.61 8.96
N VAL A 452 14.53 16.45 7.64
CA VAL A 452 13.93 15.37 6.86
C VAL A 452 14.95 14.25 6.63
N PRO A 453 14.53 12.99 6.48
CA PRO A 453 15.43 11.88 6.19
C PRO A 453 16.12 12.06 4.83
N GLU A 454 17.40 11.70 4.76
CA GLU A 454 18.14 11.62 3.50
C GLU A 454 17.67 10.41 2.70
N ASN A 455 17.65 10.46 1.37
CA ASN A 455 17.29 9.28 0.57
C ASN A 455 18.01 9.18 -0.77
N ILE A 456 18.21 7.95 -1.23
CA ILE A 456 18.72 7.65 -2.57
C ILE A 456 17.78 6.67 -3.27
N ASN A 457 17.45 6.98 -4.52
CA ASN A 457 16.44 6.28 -5.29
C ASN A 457 16.97 5.79 -6.66
N VAL A 458 16.54 4.58 -7.04
CA VAL A 458 16.70 3.98 -8.37
C VAL A 458 15.32 3.49 -8.79
N ASP A 459 14.60 4.28 -9.59
CA ASP A 459 13.19 4.00 -9.89
C ASP A 459 12.98 2.80 -10.82
N VAL A 460 13.98 2.48 -11.65
CA VAL A 460 13.89 1.50 -12.75
C VAL A 460 15.10 0.56 -12.75
N PRO A 461 15.38 -0.16 -11.65
CA PRO A 461 16.47 -1.12 -11.60
C PRO A 461 16.23 -2.27 -12.58
N ASN A 462 17.27 -2.99 -13.00
CA ASN A 462 17.09 -4.22 -13.77
C ASN A 462 16.98 -5.43 -12.82
N GLU A 463 16.47 -6.54 -13.36
CA GLU A 463 16.55 -7.86 -12.70
C GLU A 463 18.02 -8.20 -12.39
N GLY A 464 18.29 -8.54 -11.14
CA GLY A 464 19.60 -8.98 -10.66
C GLY A 464 20.64 -7.86 -10.51
N ASP A 465 20.27 -6.59 -10.64
CA ASP A 465 21.16 -5.50 -10.24
C ASP A 465 21.45 -5.60 -8.74
N ALA A 466 22.71 -5.40 -8.38
CA ALA A 466 23.17 -5.51 -7.01
C ALA A 466 23.75 -4.17 -6.54
N PHE A 467 23.35 -3.76 -5.35
CA PHE A 467 23.70 -2.50 -4.72
C PHE A 467 24.22 -2.74 -3.31
N ARG A 468 25.01 -1.80 -2.81
CA ARG A 468 25.40 -1.75 -1.41
C ARG A 468 25.02 -0.44 -0.80
N VAL A 469 24.35 -0.54 0.33
CA VAL A 469 23.97 0.58 1.16
C VAL A 469 25.03 0.80 2.23
N MET A 470 25.52 2.03 2.31
CA MET A 470 26.44 2.46 3.35
C MET A 470 25.97 3.78 3.96
N VAL A 471 26.37 4.02 5.20
CA VAL A 471 26.18 5.32 5.86
C VAL A 471 27.54 5.85 6.27
N ASN A 472 27.90 7.04 5.82
CA ASN A 472 29.10 7.73 6.23
C ASN A 472 28.82 8.60 7.46
N TYR A 473 29.65 8.52 8.49
CA TYR A 473 29.71 9.51 9.55
C TYR A 473 30.61 10.67 9.12
N TYR A 474 30.07 11.62 8.37
CA TYR A 474 30.87 12.66 7.71
C TYR A 474 31.42 13.70 8.69
N SER A 475 30.57 14.20 9.60
CA SER A 475 30.98 15.20 10.59
C SER A 475 30.14 15.18 11.86
N GLY A 476 30.59 15.90 12.89
CA GLY A 476 29.99 15.88 14.24
C GLY A 476 30.82 15.07 15.24
N SER A 477 30.44 15.10 16.52
CA SER A 477 31.16 14.39 17.60
C SER A 477 30.27 13.83 18.71
N SER A 478 28.97 13.74 18.44
CA SER A 478 27.97 13.17 19.33
C SER A 478 27.62 11.75 18.90
N ALA A 479 27.14 10.94 19.83
CA ALA A 479 26.62 9.66 19.45
C ALA A 479 25.33 9.83 18.62
N THR A 480 25.16 9.00 17.60
CA THR A 480 24.04 9.06 16.65
C THR A 480 23.34 7.71 16.58
N TYR A 481 22.07 7.76 16.19
CA TYR A 481 21.14 6.64 16.18
C TYR A 481 20.53 6.53 14.78
N PRO A 482 21.30 6.05 13.78
CA PRO A 482 20.82 6.00 12.42
C PRO A 482 19.85 4.83 12.24
N LEU A 483 18.79 5.09 11.48
CA LEU A 483 17.85 4.12 10.98
C LEU A 483 17.91 4.17 9.45
N VAL A 484 18.07 3.01 8.82
CA VAL A 484 18.08 2.86 7.36
C VAL A 484 16.93 1.98 6.94
N ASN A 485 15.98 2.54 6.21
CA ASN A 485 14.86 1.81 5.63
C ASN A 485 15.11 1.56 4.14
N ILE A 486 14.90 0.32 3.69
CA ILE A 486 15.03 -0.07 2.29
C ILE A 486 13.64 -0.45 1.81
N TYR A 487 13.16 0.24 0.77
CA TYR A 487 11.89 -0.04 0.11
C TYR A 487 12.13 -0.57 -1.29
N CYS A 488 11.33 -1.57 -1.68
CA CYS A 488 11.38 -2.17 -3.01
C CYS A 488 9.96 -2.30 -3.55
N GLY A 489 9.71 -1.67 -4.70
CA GLY A 489 8.35 -1.62 -5.27
C GLY A 489 7.37 -0.83 -4.41
N GLY A 490 7.87 0.06 -3.54
CA GLY A 490 7.07 0.88 -2.62
C GLY A 490 6.79 0.24 -1.26
N GLU A 491 7.09 -1.05 -1.10
CA GLU A 491 6.94 -1.79 0.15
C GLU A 491 8.25 -1.79 0.95
N ILE A 492 8.16 -1.74 2.28
CA ILE A 492 9.33 -1.84 3.15
C ILE A 492 9.90 -3.26 3.08
N ALA A 493 11.18 -3.38 2.77
CA ALA A 493 11.87 -4.65 2.56
C ALA A 493 12.92 -4.96 3.63
N ALA A 494 13.47 -3.93 4.29
CA ALA A 494 14.34 -4.08 5.46
C ALA A 494 14.47 -2.77 6.22
N THR A 495 14.73 -2.86 7.53
CA THR A 495 15.01 -1.71 8.39
C THR A 495 16.23 -2.02 9.25
N PHE A 496 17.31 -1.25 9.10
CA PHE A 496 18.55 -1.45 9.83
C PHE A 496 18.81 -0.34 10.82
N GLY A 497 19.45 -0.70 11.94
CA GLY A 497 19.56 0.17 13.10
C GLY A 497 18.41 -0.08 14.07
N ALA A 498 18.51 0.46 15.28
CA ALA A 498 17.45 0.36 16.27
C ALA A 498 17.39 1.72 16.98
N ALA A 499 16.34 2.50 16.77
CA ALA A 499 16.17 3.71 17.58
C ALA A 499 15.57 3.32 18.95
N PRO A 500 16.01 3.91 20.08
CA PRO A 500 17.06 4.91 20.26
C PRO A 500 18.42 4.28 20.65
N ASP A 501 18.75 3.08 20.20
CA ASP A 501 20.01 2.40 20.49
C ASP A 501 21.09 2.67 19.44
N GLN A 502 22.35 2.81 19.88
CA GLN A 502 23.43 3.18 18.98
C GLN A 502 23.87 1.96 18.17
N VAL A 503 24.13 2.16 16.88
CA VAL A 503 24.90 1.19 16.11
C VAL A 503 26.29 1.09 16.74
N ALA A 504 26.60 -0.07 17.33
CA ALA A 504 27.80 -0.24 18.13
C ALA A 504 29.08 0.06 17.31
N GLY A 505 29.88 1.02 17.78
CA GLY A 505 31.14 1.41 17.12
C GLY A 505 31.00 2.31 15.89
N PHE A 506 29.80 2.80 15.59
CA PHE A 506 29.57 3.85 14.61
C PHE A 506 29.60 5.23 15.30
N MET A 507 30.78 5.86 15.36
CA MET A 507 31.01 7.16 16.00
C MET A 507 31.97 8.02 15.16
N SER A 508 31.99 9.34 15.39
CA SER A 508 32.92 10.26 14.73
C SER A 508 34.38 9.83 14.91
N SER A 509 35.17 9.76 13.84
CA SER A 509 36.62 9.55 13.93
C SER A 509 37.34 10.83 14.36
N GLU A 510 38.42 10.72 15.15
CA GLU A 510 39.26 11.86 15.56
C GLU A 510 40.16 12.39 14.43
N THR A 511 40.19 11.71 13.27
CA THR A 511 41.15 11.96 12.18
C THR A 511 40.39 12.39 10.93
N GLY A 512 40.40 13.70 10.65
CA GLY A 512 39.61 14.36 9.60
C GLY A 512 39.90 13.98 8.14
N GLU A 513 39.57 12.75 7.76
CA GLU A 513 39.38 12.30 6.38
C GLU A 513 38.12 11.40 6.35
N MET A 514 37.04 11.87 5.73
CA MET A 514 35.80 11.14 5.33
C MET A 514 35.18 10.09 6.29
N GLY A 515 35.27 10.28 7.61
CA GLY A 515 34.41 9.56 8.56
C GLY A 515 34.61 8.04 8.69
N LEU A 516 33.89 7.40 9.61
CA LEU A 516 33.67 5.94 9.57
C LEU A 516 32.51 5.63 8.62
N MET A 517 32.55 4.50 7.92
CA MET A 517 31.41 4.04 7.12
C MET A 517 30.78 2.79 7.73
N TRP A 518 29.47 2.84 7.95
CA TRP A 518 28.64 1.70 8.29
C TRP A 518 28.25 0.93 7.03
N ARG A 519 28.61 -0.36 6.96
CA ARG A 519 28.13 -1.30 5.93
C ARG A 519 26.76 -1.82 6.33
N VAL A 520 25.71 -1.28 5.72
CA VAL A 520 24.34 -1.61 6.11
C VAL A 520 23.94 -2.96 5.54
N ALA A 521 23.81 -3.03 4.21
CA ALA A 521 23.29 -4.20 3.52
C ALA A 521 23.72 -4.24 2.05
N ASP A 522 23.72 -5.45 1.50
CA ASP A 522 23.67 -5.69 0.07
C ASP A 522 22.22 -5.91 -0.36
N VAL A 523 21.83 -5.30 -1.48
CA VAL A 523 20.48 -5.36 -2.04
C VAL A 523 20.57 -5.89 -3.47
N VAL A 524 19.86 -6.96 -3.78
CA VAL A 524 19.73 -7.48 -5.14
C VAL A 524 18.29 -7.32 -5.59
N THR A 525 18.06 -6.53 -6.64
CA THR A 525 16.71 -6.28 -7.14
C THR A 525 16.18 -7.45 -7.94
N ARG A 526 14.90 -7.76 -7.75
CA ARG A 526 14.11 -8.71 -8.52
C ARG A 526 13.02 -7.94 -9.24
N VAL A 527 12.96 -8.05 -10.57
CA VAL A 527 12.06 -7.28 -11.42
C VAL A 527 11.28 -8.22 -12.31
N ALA A 528 10.00 -8.38 -12.00
CA ALA A 528 9.07 -9.23 -12.75
C ALA A 528 7.75 -8.48 -12.99
N GLY A 529 7.28 -8.44 -14.23
CA GLY A 529 5.99 -7.80 -14.56
C GLY A 529 5.91 -6.29 -14.23
N GLY A 530 7.04 -5.60 -14.09
CA GLY A 530 7.08 -4.19 -13.67
C GLY A 530 7.07 -3.97 -12.15
N VAL A 531 6.93 -5.04 -11.36
CA VAL A 531 7.04 -5.01 -9.90
C VAL A 531 8.50 -5.23 -9.51
N THR A 532 8.98 -4.44 -8.54
CA THR A 532 10.33 -4.59 -7.98
C THR A 532 10.23 -5.16 -6.57
N THR A 533 10.90 -6.27 -6.30
CA THR A 533 11.17 -6.79 -4.96
C THR A 533 12.69 -6.88 -4.75
N CYS A 534 13.15 -7.24 -3.55
CA CYS A 534 14.58 -7.28 -3.25
C CYS A 534 14.96 -8.47 -2.38
N ASP A 535 16.11 -9.07 -2.68
CA ASP A 535 16.84 -9.94 -1.76
C ASP A 535 17.85 -9.08 -1.00
N ILE A 536 17.74 -9.03 0.33
CA ILE A 536 18.57 -8.17 1.17
C ILE A 536 19.46 -9.03 2.07
N THR A 537 20.76 -8.73 2.06
CA THR A 537 21.74 -9.37 2.94
C THR A 537 22.31 -8.34 3.89
N ALA A 538 22.00 -8.46 5.18
CA ALA A 538 22.56 -7.64 6.23
C ALA A 538 24.09 -7.79 6.28
N LEU A 539 24.81 -6.67 6.29
CA LEU A 539 26.28 -6.66 6.40
C LEU A 539 26.76 -6.26 7.80
N HIS A 540 25.82 -5.90 8.69
CA HIS A 540 26.06 -5.55 10.08
C HIS A 540 25.41 -6.58 11.03
N PRO A 541 26.09 -7.70 11.36
CA PRO A 541 25.56 -8.65 12.32
C PRO A 541 25.52 -8.05 13.74
N ALA A 542 24.59 -8.55 14.57
CA ALA A 542 24.46 -8.20 15.98
C ALA A 542 25.82 -8.25 16.72
N GLY A 543 26.11 -7.22 17.51
CA GLY A 543 27.32 -7.14 18.34
C GLY A 543 28.64 -6.80 17.63
N MET A 544 28.65 -6.42 16.34
CA MET A 544 29.87 -5.84 15.73
C MET A 544 30.12 -4.42 16.24
N THR A 545 31.37 -4.14 16.64
CA THR A 545 31.82 -2.87 17.25
C THR A 545 32.68 -2.03 16.30
N THR A 546 32.66 -2.31 15.01
CA THR A 546 33.47 -1.57 14.03
C THR A 546 32.69 -1.35 12.74
N GLY A 547 32.17 -0.12 12.56
CA GLY A 547 32.13 0.45 11.22
C GLY A 547 33.54 0.41 10.64
N HIS A 548 33.70 -0.01 9.39
CA HIS A 548 35.03 -0.01 8.80
C HIS A 548 35.45 1.45 8.55
N ASP A 549 36.67 1.80 8.98
CA ASP A 549 37.37 2.99 8.49
C ASP A 549 37.73 2.74 7.02
N LEU A 550 36.80 3.08 6.12
CA LEU A 550 37.01 2.98 4.67
C LEU A 550 37.54 4.31 4.17
N ARG A 551 38.75 4.26 3.60
CA ARG A 551 39.39 5.44 3.01
C ARG A 551 38.98 5.56 1.55
N THR A 552 39.01 6.78 1.02
CA THR A 552 38.90 7.05 -0.43
C THR A 552 39.73 6.05 -1.25
N GLY A 553 39.09 5.33 -2.19
CA GLY A 553 39.76 4.33 -3.02
C GLY A 553 39.92 2.94 -2.40
N ASP A 554 39.36 2.69 -1.21
CA ASP A 554 39.19 1.34 -0.70
C ASP A 554 38.24 0.57 -1.62
N THR A 555 38.68 -0.61 -2.06
CA THR A 555 37.99 -1.49 -3.02
C THR A 555 37.28 -2.66 -2.34
N SER A 556 37.29 -2.71 -1.00
CA SER A 556 36.65 -3.76 -0.22
C SER A 556 35.13 -3.59 -0.20
N TYR A 557 34.55 -3.97 -1.33
CA TYR A 557 33.24 -4.60 -1.36
C TYR A 557 33.25 -5.96 -0.65
#